data_AF-Q84XX0-F1
#
_entry.id   AF-Q84XX0-F1
#
_cell.length_a   1.000
_cell.length_b   1.000
_cell.length_c   1.000
_cell.angle_alpha   90.00
_cell.angle_beta   90.00
_cell.angle_gamma   90.00
#
_symmetry.space_group_name_H-M   'P 1'
#
loop_
_entity.id
_entity.type
_entity.pdbx_description
1 polymer ?
#
loop_
_entity_poly.entity_id
_entity_poly.type
_entity_poly.pdbx_seq_one_letter_code
_entity_poly.pdbx_strand_id
1 'polypeptide(L)'
;FGFQLNMELQLALQMSEKRVLRTQTLLCDMLLRDSPAGIVTQSPSIMDLVKCDGAAFLYHGNYYPLGVAPTEAQIKDVVEWLLANHADSTGLSTDSLGDAGYPGAAALGDAVCGMAVAYITKRDFLFWFRSHTAKEIKWGGAEHHPEDKDDGQRMHPRSSFKAFLEVVKSRSQPWETAEMDAIHS
;
A
#
# COMPACT_ATOMS: atom_id res chain seq x y z
N PHE A 1 -25.59 -12.92 -22.38
CA PHE A 1 -24.24 -12.41 -22.07
C PHE A 1 -24.26 -11.22 -21.10
N GLY A 2 -24.87 -10.08 -21.42
CA GLY A 2 -24.88 -8.91 -20.51
C GLY A 2 -25.54 -9.14 -19.14
N PHE A 3 -26.66 -9.88 -19.09
CA PHE A 3 -27.34 -10.22 -17.83
C PHE A 3 -26.50 -11.11 -16.92
N GLN A 4 -25.83 -12.12 -17.49
CA GLN A 4 -24.97 -13.04 -16.74
C GLN A 4 -23.72 -12.32 -16.23
N LEU A 5 -23.12 -11.44 -17.03
CA LEU A 5 -21.98 -10.63 -16.60
C LEU A 5 -22.34 -9.67 -15.46
N ASN A 6 -23.52 -9.05 -15.53
CA ASN A 6 -24.01 -8.16 -14.47
C ASN A 6 -24.28 -8.92 -13.18
N MET A 7 -24.86 -10.13 -13.28
CA MET A 7 -25.11 -10.98 -12.10
C MET A 7 -23.79 -11.45 -11.44
N GLU A 8 -22.79 -11.84 -12.23
CA GLU A 8 -21.44 -12.17 -11.71
C GLU A 8 -20.79 -10.97 -11.00
N LEU A 9 -20.90 -9.76 -11.59
CA LEU A 9 -20.42 -8.53 -10.96
C LEU A 9 -21.13 -8.24 -9.63
N GLN A 10 -22.45 -8.36 -9.59
CA GLN A 10 -23.23 -8.17 -8.37
C GLN A 10 -22.88 -9.19 -7.28
N LEU A 11 -22.67 -10.45 -7.65
CA LEU A 11 -22.24 -11.49 -6.72
C LEU A 11 -20.84 -11.21 -6.17
N ALA A 12 -19.90 -10.78 -7.02
CA ALA A 12 -18.55 -10.40 -6.61
C ALA A 12 -18.58 -9.24 -5.61
N LEU A 13 -19.38 -8.19 -5.87
CA LEU A 13 -19.56 -7.06 -4.96
C LEU A 13 -20.18 -7.49 -3.62
N GLN A 14 -21.24 -8.30 -3.65
CA GLN A 14 -21.85 -8.81 -2.41
C GLN A 14 -20.87 -9.68 -1.60
N MET A 15 -20.03 -10.47 -2.27
CA MET A 15 -19.00 -11.26 -1.60
C MET A 15 -17.90 -10.39 -0.98
N SER A 16 -17.47 -9.32 -1.67
CA SER A 16 -16.49 -8.39 -1.11
C SER A 16 -17.07 -7.62 0.08
N GLU A 17 -18.29 -7.10 -0.01
CA GLU A 17 -18.97 -6.41 1.10
C GLU A 17 -19.11 -7.31 2.33
N LYS A 18 -19.57 -8.56 2.14
CA LYS A 18 -19.68 -9.54 3.23
C LYS A 18 -18.33 -9.88 3.84
N ARG A 19 -17.26 -9.92 3.03
CA ARG A 19 -15.90 -10.17 3.53
C ARG A 19 -15.43 -8.99 4.38
N VAL A 20 -15.59 -7.76 3.91
CA VAL A 20 -15.23 -6.53 4.64
C VAL A 20 -15.96 -6.49 5.99
N LEU A 21 -17.29 -6.65 6.00
CA LEU A 21 -18.11 -6.65 7.23
C LEU A 21 -17.67 -7.72 8.23
N ARG A 22 -17.35 -8.94 7.75
CA ARG A 22 -16.85 -10.02 8.62
C ARG A 22 -15.49 -9.67 9.23
N THR A 23 -14.57 -9.15 8.43
CA THR A 23 -13.24 -8.76 8.90
C THR A 23 -13.33 -7.60 9.89
N GLN A 24 -14.14 -6.58 9.62
CA GLN A 24 -14.39 -5.47 10.55
C GLN A 24 -15.00 -5.97 11.87
N THR A 25 -16.00 -6.84 11.81
CA THR A 25 -16.61 -7.41 13.02
C THR A 25 -15.57 -8.16 13.86
N LEU A 26 -14.67 -8.90 13.21
CA LEU A 26 -13.59 -9.60 13.89
C LEU A 26 -12.55 -8.65 14.47
N LEU A 27 -12.17 -7.59 13.76
CA LEU A 27 -11.27 -6.56 14.29
C LEU A 27 -11.87 -5.89 15.54
N CYS A 28 -13.16 -5.55 15.50
CA CYS A 28 -13.88 -5.03 16.66
C CYS A 28 -13.91 -6.02 17.83
N ASP A 29 -14.27 -7.29 17.58
CA ASP A 29 -14.28 -8.34 18.61
C ASP A 29 -12.89 -8.62 19.18
N MET A 30 -11.84 -8.53 18.37
CA MET A 30 -10.45 -8.72 18.80
C MET A 30 -9.91 -7.53 19.59
N LEU A 31 -10.24 -6.28 19.22
CA LEU A 31 -9.95 -5.09 20.02
C LEU A 31 -10.62 -5.14 21.39
N LEU A 32 -11.82 -5.74 21.48
CA LEU A 32 -12.56 -5.90 22.72
C LEU A 32 -12.05 -7.04 23.62
N ARG A 33 -11.22 -7.96 23.08
CA ARG A 33 -10.76 -9.17 23.79
C ARG A 33 -9.34 -9.07 24.37
N ASP A 34 -8.69 -7.90 24.34
CA ASP A 34 -7.33 -7.66 24.88
C ASP A 34 -6.26 -8.66 24.37
N SER A 35 -6.46 -9.27 23.19
CA SER A 35 -5.51 -10.20 22.57
C SER A 35 -5.12 -9.74 21.17
N PRO A 36 -4.19 -8.76 21.06
CA PRO A 36 -3.77 -8.16 19.79
C PRO A 36 -3.09 -9.17 18.85
N ALA A 37 -2.53 -10.26 19.40
CA ALA A 37 -1.95 -11.33 18.60
C ALA A 37 -3.00 -12.08 17.75
N GLY A 38 -4.28 -12.06 18.15
CA GLY A 38 -5.38 -12.68 17.41
C GLY A 38 -5.60 -12.06 16.02
N ILE A 39 -5.39 -10.75 15.89
CA ILE A 39 -5.54 -9.97 14.65
C ILE A 39 -4.58 -10.47 13.56
N VAL A 40 -3.44 -11.00 13.99
CA VAL A 40 -2.38 -11.48 13.12
C VAL A 40 -2.39 -13.00 12.93
N THR A 41 -2.84 -13.75 13.93
CA THR A 41 -2.72 -15.23 13.93
C THR A 41 -3.98 -15.97 13.51
N GLN A 42 -5.15 -15.32 13.50
CA GLN A 42 -6.42 -15.97 13.18
C GLN A 42 -6.85 -15.68 11.74
N SER A 43 -7.56 -16.63 11.14
CA SER A 43 -8.22 -16.44 9.85
C SER A 43 -9.70 -16.12 10.06
N PRO A 44 -10.23 -15.07 9.42
CA PRO A 44 -9.56 -14.12 8.50
C PRO A 44 -8.67 -13.10 9.22
N SER A 45 -7.58 -12.71 8.56
CA SER A 45 -6.55 -11.77 9.04
C SER A 45 -6.75 -10.36 8.47
N ILE A 46 -5.98 -9.37 8.93
CA ILE A 46 -5.98 -8.01 8.35
C ILE A 46 -5.63 -7.97 6.86
N MET A 47 -4.90 -8.97 6.35
CA MET A 47 -4.60 -9.09 4.92
C MET A 47 -5.84 -9.48 4.09
N ASP A 48 -6.90 -9.98 4.72
CA ASP A 48 -8.15 -10.33 4.05
C ASP A 48 -9.08 -9.14 3.86
N LEU A 49 -8.79 -7.99 4.49
CA LEU A 49 -9.57 -6.75 4.36
C LEU A 49 -9.33 -6.08 3.01
N VAL A 50 -8.05 -6.01 2.60
CA VAL A 50 -7.60 -5.27 1.42
C VAL A 50 -6.59 -6.11 0.66
N LYS A 51 -6.58 -6.03 -0.68
CA LYS A 51 -5.56 -6.73 -1.48
C LYS A 51 -4.20 -6.13 -1.17
N CYS A 52 -3.34 -6.89 -0.50
CA CYS A 52 -2.01 -6.47 -0.11
C CYS A 52 -1.03 -7.66 -0.15
N ASP A 53 0.26 -7.36 -0.28
CA ASP A 53 1.33 -8.37 -0.25
C ASP A 53 1.80 -8.63 1.19
N GLY A 54 1.56 -7.68 2.08
CA GLY A 54 1.73 -7.85 3.51
C GLY A 54 1.01 -6.79 4.31
N ALA A 55 1.03 -6.98 5.61
CA ALA A 55 0.44 -6.08 6.58
C ALA A 55 1.27 -6.08 7.85
N ALA A 56 1.10 -5.08 8.69
CA ALA A 56 1.65 -5.12 10.02
C ALA A 56 0.76 -4.42 11.02
N PHE A 57 0.75 -4.95 12.24
CA PHE A 57 0.04 -4.35 13.35
C PHE A 57 1.04 -3.93 14.42
N LEU A 58 1.03 -2.64 14.75
CA LEU A 58 1.82 -2.09 15.86
C LEU A 58 0.85 -1.79 17.00
N TYR A 59 0.99 -2.51 18.10
CA TYR A 59 0.08 -2.38 19.25
C TYR A 59 0.86 -2.40 20.55
N HIS A 60 0.69 -1.36 21.36
CA HIS A 60 1.38 -1.19 22.65
C HIS A 60 2.90 -1.37 22.56
N GLY A 61 3.49 -0.93 21.44
CA GLY A 61 4.92 -1.04 21.15
C GLY A 61 5.37 -2.42 20.68
N ASN A 62 4.48 -3.41 20.61
CA ASN A 62 4.76 -4.72 20.03
C ASN A 62 4.48 -4.70 18.52
N TYR A 63 5.38 -5.30 17.76
CA TYR A 63 5.30 -5.37 16.31
C TYR A 63 4.86 -6.76 15.84
N TYR A 64 3.79 -6.82 15.05
CA TYR A 64 3.23 -8.05 14.51
C TYR A 64 3.16 -7.97 12.97
N PRO A 65 4.21 -8.40 12.25
CA PRO A 65 4.24 -8.43 10.80
C PRO A 65 3.49 -9.63 10.22
N LEU A 66 2.97 -9.46 9.00
CA LEU A 66 2.31 -10.47 8.19
C LEU A 66 2.72 -10.33 6.72
N GLY A 67 3.03 -11.45 6.07
CA GLY A 67 3.41 -11.44 4.66
C GLY A 67 4.67 -10.62 4.39
N VAL A 68 4.65 -9.80 3.33
CA VAL A 68 5.73 -8.89 2.97
C VAL A 68 5.61 -7.60 3.78
N ALA A 69 6.41 -7.48 4.85
CA ALA A 69 6.42 -6.31 5.72
C ALA A 69 7.86 -5.85 6.01
N PRO A 70 8.07 -4.55 6.31
CA PRO A 70 9.36 -4.05 6.76
C PRO A 70 9.84 -4.71 8.06
N THR A 71 11.12 -4.53 8.38
CA THR A 71 11.64 -4.93 9.69
C THR A 71 11.13 -4.01 10.80
N GLU A 72 11.21 -4.44 12.06
CA GLU A 72 10.80 -3.63 13.21
C GLU A 72 11.56 -2.28 13.30
N ALA A 73 12.83 -2.24 12.90
CA ALA A 73 13.58 -0.98 12.85
C ALA A 73 13.03 -0.04 11.76
N GLN A 74 12.75 -0.58 10.58
CA GLN A 74 12.21 0.18 9.46
C GLN A 74 10.80 0.70 9.73
N ILE A 75 9.92 -0.10 10.34
CA ILE A 75 8.56 0.38 10.63
C ILE A 75 8.56 1.48 11.69
N LYS A 76 9.49 1.44 12.66
CA LYS A 76 9.64 2.52 13.65
C LYS A 76 10.06 3.83 12.98
N ASP A 77 10.98 3.76 12.02
CA ASP A 77 11.39 4.93 11.21
C ASP A 77 10.21 5.50 10.39
N VAL A 78 9.41 4.62 9.78
CA VAL A 78 8.16 5.02 9.09
C VAL A 78 7.17 5.69 10.03
N VAL A 79 6.98 5.16 11.24
CA VAL A 79 6.07 5.75 12.25
C VAL A 79 6.58 7.13 12.69
N GLU A 80 7.88 7.29 12.91
CA GLU A 80 8.47 8.59 13.26
C GLU A 80 8.26 9.61 12.14
N TRP A 81 8.47 9.20 10.89
CA TRP A 81 8.18 10.03 9.72
C TRP A 81 6.69 10.40 9.59
N LEU A 82 5.77 9.46 9.83
CA LEU A 82 4.32 9.71 9.83
C LEU A 82 3.91 10.70 10.91
N LEU A 83 4.45 10.55 12.12
CA LEU A 83 4.16 11.47 13.23
C LEU A 83 4.77 12.87 12.99
N ALA A 84 5.88 12.98 12.27
CA ALA A 84 6.49 14.26 11.96
C ALA A 84 5.75 15.02 10.83
N ASN A 85 5.28 14.32 9.79
CA ASN A 85 4.77 14.94 8.56
C ASN A 85 3.25 14.81 8.38
N HIS A 86 2.60 13.87 9.06
CA HIS A 86 1.21 13.48 8.84
C HIS A 86 0.40 13.28 10.14
N ALA A 87 0.84 13.84 11.26
CA ALA A 87 0.18 13.66 12.58
C ALA A 87 -1.29 14.12 12.64
N ASP A 88 -1.68 15.09 11.82
CA ASP A 88 -3.05 15.63 11.80
C ASP A 88 -4.00 14.86 10.86
N SER A 89 -3.47 13.88 10.12
CA SER A 89 -4.26 13.06 9.19
C SER A 89 -4.77 11.79 9.88
N THR A 90 -6.00 11.37 9.58
CA THR A 90 -6.60 10.10 10.04
C THR A 90 -6.02 8.85 9.36
N GLY A 91 -5.04 9.03 8.47
CA GLY A 91 -4.36 7.97 7.73
C GLY A 91 -3.43 8.54 6.67
N LEU A 92 -2.68 7.67 6.01
CA LEU A 92 -1.99 7.98 4.76
C LEU A 92 -2.14 6.77 3.85
N SER A 93 -2.49 7.00 2.59
CA SER A 93 -2.34 6.00 1.54
C SER A 93 -1.48 6.56 0.41
N THR A 94 -0.50 5.77 -0.01
CA THR A 94 0.39 6.11 -1.11
C THR A 94 0.73 4.85 -1.91
N ASP A 95 0.90 5.01 -3.21
CA ASP A 95 1.43 3.98 -4.12
C ASP A 95 2.96 4.03 -4.22
N SER A 96 3.60 5.07 -3.67
CA SER A 96 5.06 5.26 -3.62
C SER A 96 5.46 6.00 -2.36
N LEU A 97 6.12 5.29 -1.43
CA LEU A 97 6.73 5.89 -0.25
C LEU A 97 7.80 6.94 -0.61
N GLY A 98 8.54 6.72 -1.70
CA GLY A 98 9.54 7.68 -2.17
C GLY A 98 8.91 9.01 -2.59
N ASP A 99 7.84 8.95 -3.39
CA ASP A 99 7.14 10.16 -3.86
C ASP A 99 6.31 10.83 -2.76
N ALA A 100 5.89 10.07 -1.75
CA ALA A 100 5.29 10.62 -0.53
C ALA A 100 6.29 11.41 0.32
N GLY A 101 7.60 11.30 0.04
CA GLY A 101 8.66 12.03 0.76
C GLY A 101 9.25 11.27 1.93
N TYR A 102 9.08 9.94 2.01
CA TYR A 102 9.76 9.11 3.02
C TYR A 102 11.23 8.87 2.62
N PRO A 103 12.22 9.36 3.39
CA PRO A 103 13.63 9.28 3.02
C PRO A 103 14.18 7.84 3.01
N GLY A 104 13.60 6.94 3.81
CA GLY A 104 14.00 5.53 3.89
C GLY A 104 13.44 4.63 2.79
N ALA A 105 12.69 5.17 1.83
CA ALA A 105 11.98 4.37 0.81
C ALA A 105 12.94 3.49 -0.02
N ALA A 106 14.11 4.02 -0.38
CA ALA A 106 15.10 3.26 -1.14
C ALA A 106 15.64 2.02 -0.40
N ALA A 107 15.64 2.03 0.94
CA ALA A 107 16.09 0.91 1.76
C ALA A 107 15.01 -0.20 1.89
N LEU A 108 13.74 0.13 1.67
CA LEU A 108 12.64 -0.84 1.60
C LEU A 108 12.64 -1.59 0.26
N GLY A 109 13.10 -0.91 -0.80
CA GLY A 109 13.23 -1.48 -2.14
C GLY A 109 11.89 -1.89 -2.75
N ASP A 110 11.94 -2.85 -3.68
CA ASP A 110 10.78 -3.30 -4.46
C ASP A 110 9.76 -4.10 -3.63
N ALA A 111 10.12 -4.52 -2.41
CA ALA A 111 9.25 -5.30 -1.53
C ALA A 111 8.14 -4.45 -0.90
N VAL A 112 8.40 -3.16 -0.64
CA VAL A 112 7.44 -2.25 0.00
C VAL A 112 7.52 -0.89 -0.68
N CYS A 113 6.66 -0.68 -1.68
CA CYS A 113 6.55 0.59 -2.40
C CYS A 113 5.29 1.35 -2.00
N GLY A 114 4.16 0.64 -1.95
CA GLY A 114 2.88 1.18 -1.53
C GLY A 114 2.62 0.94 -0.06
N MET A 115 2.01 1.91 0.59
CA MET A 115 1.60 1.82 1.99
C MET A 115 0.24 2.46 2.19
N ALA A 116 -0.62 1.79 2.94
CA ALA A 116 -1.78 2.39 3.58
C ALA A 116 -1.66 2.22 5.10
N VAL A 117 -1.99 3.27 5.85
CA VAL A 117 -1.97 3.25 7.32
C VAL A 117 -3.29 3.76 7.88
N ALA A 118 -3.80 3.04 8.88
CA ALA A 118 -4.90 3.47 9.74
C ALA A 118 -4.44 3.61 11.20
N TYR A 119 -4.88 4.67 11.84
CA TYR A 119 -4.63 4.93 13.25
C TYR A 119 -5.77 4.35 14.07
N ILE A 120 -5.48 3.36 14.93
CA ILE A 120 -6.46 2.88 15.92
C ILE A 120 -6.46 3.83 17.12
N THR A 121 -5.25 4.16 17.60
CA THR A 121 -5.02 5.15 18.64
C THR A 121 -3.83 6.03 18.23
N LYS A 122 -3.44 7.01 19.05
CA LYS A 122 -2.23 7.80 18.81
C LYS A 122 -0.92 6.99 18.86
N ARG A 123 -0.97 5.73 19.31
CA ARG A 123 0.20 4.87 19.51
C ARG A 123 0.08 3.51 18.82
N ASP A 124 -1.11 3.15 18.34
CA ASP A 124 -1.40 1.85 17.74
C ASP A 124 -1.83 2.05 16.28
N PHE A 125 -1.19 1.30 15.38
CA PHE A 125 -1.23 1.53 13.94
C PHE A 125 -1.46 0.21 13.20
N LEU A 126 -2.29 0.25 12.18
CA LEU A 126 -2.42 -0.81 11.19
C LEU A 126 -1.81 -0.37 9.87
N PHE A 127 -0.96 -1.22 9.32
CA PHE A 127 -0.29 -1.00 8.05
C PHE A 127 -0.66 -2.07 7.05
N TRP A 128 -0.84 -1.67 5.80
CA TRP A 128 -0.90 -2.54 4.64
C TRP A 128 0.16 -2.13 3.63
N PHE A 129 0.85 -3.11 3.09
CA PHE A 129 1.97 -2.92 2.17
C PHE A 129 1.69 -3.58 0.83
N ARG A 130 2.17 -2.92 -0.23
CA ARG A 130 2.20 -3.47 -1.58
C ARG A 130 3.60 -3.36 -2.17
N SER A 131 4.02 -4.45 -2.79
CA SER A 131 5.26 -4.53 -3.53
C SER A 131 5.18 -3.71 -4.82
N HIS A 132 6.33 -3.45 -5.41
CA HIS A 132 6.41 -2.90 -6.74
C HIS A 132 5.64 -3.79 -7.73
N THR A 133 4.76 -3.18 -8.51
CA THR A 133 4.14 -3.84 -9.66
C THR A 133 4.60 -3.13 -10.92
N ALA A 134 5.27 -3.86 -11.81
CA ALA A 134 5.65 -3.33 -13.11
C ALA A 134 4.37 -2.93 -13.88
N LYS A 135 4.14 -1.62 -14.00
CA LYS A 135 3.01 -1.09 -14.77
C LYS A 135 3.36 -1.22 -16.25
N GLU A 136 2.57 -1.98 -17.01
CA GLU A 136 2.61 -1.93 -18.47
C GLU A 136 2.07 -0.56 -18.92
N ILE A 137 2.97 0.37 -19.20
CA ILE A 137 2.61 1.66 -19.79
C ILE A 137 2.59 1.48 -21.31
N LYS A 138 1.41 1.62 -21.92
CA LYS A 138 1.27 1.72 -23.37
C LYS A 138 1.74 3.10 -23.82
N TRP A 139 2.92 3.15 -24.41
CA TRP A 139 3.52 4.40 -24.88
C TRP A 139 2.94 4.84 -26.23
N GLY A 140 2.36 6.04 -26.28
CA GLY A 140 1.94 6.74 -27.49
C GLY A 140 2.83 7.94 -27.84
N GLY A 141 4.14 7.88 -27.57
CA GLY A 141 5.11 8.95 -27.82
C GLY A 141 5.10 10.07 -26.76
N ALA A 142 6.24 10.33 -26.11
CA ALA A 142 6.37 11.34 -25.07
C ALA A 142 6.94 12.67 -25.62
N GLU A 143 6.44 13.79 -25.08
CA GLU A 143 6.92 15.17 -25.34
C GLU A 143 8.37 15.37 -24.90
N HIS A 144 9.15 16.08 -25.73
CA HIS A 144 10.58 16.30 -25.59
C HIS A 144 10.85 17.58 -24.76
N HIS A 145 11.58 17.46 -23.65
CA HIS A 145 12.09 18.64 -22.94
C HIS A 145 13.31 19.21 -23.67
N PRO A 146 13.42 20.55 -23.87
CA PRO A 146 14.45 21.15 -24.70
C PRO A 146 15.89 21.02 -24.17
N GLU A 147 16.06 20.56 -22.92
CA GLU A 147 17.36 20.40 -22.25
C GLU A 147 17.97 19.00 -22.44
N ASP A 148 17.19 18.03 -22.93
CA ASP A 148 17.67 16.69 -23.26
C ASP A 148 18.45 16.72 -24.58
N LYS A 149 19.78 16.88 -24.51
CA LYS A 149 20.66 16.70 -25.67
C LYS A 149 21.08 15.25 -25.84
N ASP A 150 20.68 14.66 -26.96
CA ASP A 150 21.08 13.31 -27.37
C ASP A 150 22.51 13.36 -27.94
N ASP A 151 23.45 12.65 -27.31
CA ASP A 151 24.85 12.64 -27.73
C ASP A 151 25.00 11.71 -28.94
N GLY A 152 25.05 12.29 -30.15
CA GLY A 152 24.92 11.58 -31.44
C GLY A 152 26.03 10.58 -31.80
N GLN A 153 26.93 10.23 -30.88
CA GLN A 153 28.00 9.24 -31.11
C GLN A 153 27.70 7.83 -30.56
N ARG A 154 26.63 7.65 -29.77
CA ARG A 154 26.18 6.31 -29.32
C ARG A 154 24.65 6.29 -29.18
N MET A 155 23.99 5.32 -29.81
CA MET A 155 22.58 5.04 -29.55
C MET A 155 22.42 4.54 -28.12
N HIS A 156 22.19 5.45 -27.19
CA HIS A 156 21.67 5.13 -25.87
C HIS A 156 20.16 5.34 -25.87
N PRO A 157 19.38 4.55 -25.10
CA PRO A 157 18.00 4.92 -24.81
C PRO A 157 18.00 6.35 -24.26
N ARG A 158 17.11 7.21 -24.76
CA ARG A 158 17.06 8.64 -24.36
C ARG A 158 17.11 8.76 -22.84
N SER A 159 17.90 9.71 -22.32
CA SER A 159 18.04 9.93 -20.87
C SER A 159 16.68 10.13 -20.17
N SER A 160 15.74 10.79 -20.85
CA SER A 160 14.34 10.92 -20.39
C SER A 160 13.60 9.60 -20.25
N PHE A 161 13.89 8.62 -21.12
CA PHE A 161 13.33 7.27 -21.02
C PHE A 161 13.90 6.51 -19.81
N LYS A 162 15.19 6.70 -19.48
CA LYS A 162 15.81 6.07 -18.32
C LYS A 162 15.30 6.68 -17.00
N ALA A 163 15.26 8.01 -16.91
CA ALA A 163 14.72 8.70 -15.74
C ALA A 163 13.24 8.35 -15.51
N PHE A 164 12.44 8.24 -16.59
CA PHE A 164 11.06 7.82 -16.47
C PHE A 164 10.91 6.35 -16.07
N LEU A 165 11.70 5.43 -16.65
CA LEU A 165 11.70 4.03 -16.23
C LEU A 165 12.04 3.88 -14.74
N GLU A 166 12.91 4.74 -14.21
CA GLU A 166 13.26 4.77 -12.79
C GLU A 166 12.09 5.23 -11.91
N VAL A 167 11.30 6.23 -12.34
CA VAL A 167 10.07 6.67 -11.64
C VAL A 167 8.99 5.57 -11.61
N VAL A 168 8.94 4.70 -12.62
CA VAL A 168 7.99 3.58 -12.64
C VAL A 168 8.43 2.42 -11.76
N LYS A 169 9.74 2.26 -11.49
CA LYS A 169 10.30 1.10 -10.77
C LYS A 169 9.97 1.05 -9.27
N SER A 170 9.42 2.10 -8.67
CA SER A 170 9.16 2.15 -7.23
C SER A 170 7.72 2.50 -6.89
N ARG A 171 6.77 2.06 -7.73
CA ARG A 171 5.33 2.23 -7.51
C ARG A 171 4.60 0.89 -7.37
N SER A 172 3.62 0.84 -6.46
CA SER A 172 2.68 -0.28 -6.33
C SER A 172 1.42 -0.05 -7.16
N GLN A 173 0.50 -1.02 -7.11
CA GLN A 173 -0.88 -0.75 -7.52
C GLN A 173 -1.53 0.30 -6.58
N PRO A 174 -2.30 1.25 -7.12
CA PRO A 174 -2.98 2.27 -6.32
C PRO A 174 -4.06 1.63 -5.43
N TRP A 175 -4.28 2.22 -4.26
CA TRP A 175 -5.35 1.80 -3.36
C TRP A 175 -6.70 2.23 -3.93
N GLU A 176 -7.63 1.30 -4.10
CA GLU A 176 -8.96 1.59 -4.60
C GLU A 176 -9.81 2.30 -3.53
N THR A 177 -10.82 3.07 -3.94
CA THR A 177 -11.69 3.79 -3.01
C THR A 177 -12.39 2.84 -2.04
N ALA A 178 -12.88 1.70 -2.53
CA ALA A 178 -13.52 0.68 -1.69
C ALA A 178 -12.56 0.07 -0.64
N GLU A 179 -11.26 0.01 -0.95
CA GLU A 179 -10.24 -0.47 -0.02
C GLU A 179 -9.97 0.57 1.06
N MET A 180 -9.90 1.85 0.68
CA MET A 180 -9.76 2.95 1.63
C MET A 180 -10.99 3.10 2.53
N ASP A 181 -12.18 2.93 1.97
CA ASP A 181 -13.43 2.93 2.74
C ASP A 181 -13.45 1.80 3.76
N ALA A 182 -12.96 0.60 3.40
CA ALA A 182 -12.84 -0.51 4.34
C ALA A 182 -11.80 -0.27 5.45
N ILE A 183 -10.72 0.47 5.16
CA ILE A 183 -9.68 0.85 6.13
C ILE A 183 -10.17 1.92 7.12
N HIS A 184 -10.99 2.87 6.66
CA HIS A 184 -11.43 4.02 7.46
C HIS A 184 -12.81 3.84 8.13
N SER A 185 -13.59 2.84 7.74
CA SER A 185 -14.88 2.50 8.33
C SER A 185 -14.75 1.70 9.63
#